data_AF-A0A7K1TKH0-F1
#
_entry.id   AF-A0A7K1TKH0-F1
#
_cell.length_a   1.000
_cell.length_b   1.000
_cell.length_c   1.000
_cell.angle_alpha   90.00
_cell.angle_beta   90.00
_cell.angle_gamma   90.00
#
_symmetry.space_group_name_H-M   'P 1'
#
loop_
_entity.id
_entity.type
_entity.pdbx_description
1 polymer ?
#
loop_
_entity_poly.entity_id
_entity_poly.type
_entity_poly.pdbx_seq_one_letter_code
_entity_poly.pdbx_strand_id
1 'polypeptide(L)'
;MPIQPDQEMRVAVDTQGNVYTANRFWGTTQRGAARFTAYGSFDALLVKYTPQGEVQWARQGGGVGNDYAADLALDATGNVFLVGGFTTDARFGAITLAAWAEPRAENYNLYVLKYDAQGTPLWGQALVSHQLHTYYFANAAGVDASGNAYVLGGFLPSLTIGAIPFSLPSASSGHVFLAKYDPQGTMQWAQMSGSAPPNTILVSGGQDLAVAADGTTTLTGMYTQQMNFGALHLGTPGAINQLYVARYSPQGSVVWAGGRRQCLPHVFRECQWGVRRGDDGGRDDLHNRELWGPSRLWALCAG
;
A
#
# COMPACT_ATOMS: atom_id res chain seq x y z
N MET A 1 27.99 -13.80 5.86
CA MET A 1 26.76 -14.60 5.70
C MET A 1 26.35 -14.55 4.24
N PRO A 2 25.89 -15.66 3.64
CA PRO A 2 25.49 -15.70 2.24
C PRO A 2 24.11 -15.04 2.06
N ILE A 3 24.00 -14.21 1.01
CA ILE A 3 22.79 -13.78 0.28
C ILE A 3 21.45 -13.92 1.03
N GLN A 4 20.90 -12.79 1.50
CA GLN A 4 19.45 -12.69 1.58
C GLN A 4 18.93 -12.49 0.14
N PRO A 5 18.07 -13.38 -0.38
CA PRO A 5 17.47 -13.21 -1.70
C PRO A 5 16.63 -11.92 -1.71
N ASP A 6 16.59 -11.21 -2.81
CA ASP A 6 15.42 -10.86 -3.65
C ASP A 6 14.01 -10.80 -2.98
N GLN A 7 13.88 -10.49 -1.69
CA GLN A 7 12.70 -10.91 -0.89
C GLN A 7 11.37 -10.25 -1.21
N GLU A 8 11.30 -9.28 -2.13
CA GLU A 8 10.01 -8.75 -2.59
C GLU A 8 10.08 -8.46 -4.09
N MET A 9 9.78 -9.48 -4.89
CA MET A 9 9.44 -9.28 -6.30
C MET A 9 7.93 -9.14 -6.42
N ARG A 10 7.51 -8.14 -7.19
CA ARG A 10 6.12 -7.90 -7.55
C ARG A 10 5.95 -8.11 -9.03
N VAL A 11 4.76 -8.53 -9.43
CA VAL A 11 4.48 -8.91 -10.80
C VAL A 11 3.14 -8.35 -11.25
N ALA A 12 3.10 -7.85 -12.48
CA ALA A 12 1.86 -7.58 -13.19
C ALA A 12 1.95 -8.12 -14.62
N VAL A 13 0.80 -8.32 -15.25
CA VAL A 13 0.71 -8.84 -16.62
C VAL A 13 -0.26 -7.96 -17.40
N ASP A 14 0.15 -7.50 -18.59
CA ASP A 14 -0.75 -6.74 -19.47
C ASP A 14 -1.68 -7.65 -20.29
N THR A 15 -2.61 -7.04 -21.02
CA THR A 15 -3.59 -7.77 -21.85
C THR A 15 -2.98 -8.54 -23.02
N GLN A 16 -1.72 -8.27 -23.37
CA GLN A 16 -0.96 -8.97 -24.40
C GLN A 16 -0.13 -10.12 -23.82
N GLY A 17 -0.15 -10.31 -22.50
CA GLY A 17 0.62 -11.31 -21.79
C GLY A 17 2.07 -10.91 -21.51
N ASN A 18 2.45 -9.64 -21.75
CA ASN A 18 3.78 -9.18 -21.33
C ASN A 18 3.84 -9.12 -19.80
N VAL A 19 4.94 -9.59 -19.23
CA VAL A 19 5.14 -9.66 -17.78
C VAL A 19 5.97 -8.47 -17.32
N TYR A 20 5.59 -7.84 -16.23
CA TYR A 20 6.30 -6.75 -15.60
C TYR A 20 6.72 -7.16 -14.20
N THR A 21 7.98 -6.97 -13.85
CA THR A 21 8.48 -7.25 -12.50
C THR A 21 9.07 -6.00 -11.87
N ALA A 22 8.78 -5.76 -10.60
CA ALA A 22 9.44 -4.74 -9.80
C ALA A 22 10.10 -5.37 -8.56
N ASN A 23 11.32 -4.98 -8.27
CA ASN A 23 12.09 -5.46 -7.11
C ASN A 23 13.16 -4.45 -6.71
N ARG A 24 13.96 -4.79 -5.69
CA ARG A 24 15.24 -4.13 -5.41
C ARG A 24 16.43 -5.04 -5.72
N PHE A 25 17.59 -4.48 -6.00
CA PHE A 25 18.83 -5.25 -6.18
C PHE A 25 20.03 -4.55 -5.53
N TRP A 26 21.04 -5.33 -5.15
CA TRP A 26 22.34 -4.85 -4.66
C TRP A 26 23.46 -5.30 -5.60
N GLY A 27 24.53 -4.52 -5.68
CA GLY A 27 25.69 -4.82 -6.51
C GLY A 27 25.35 -4.69 -7.99
N THR A 28 25.77 -5.68 -8.78
CA THR A 28 25.53 -5.67 -10.22
C THR A 28 24.60 -6.81 -10.64
N THR A 29 23.61 -6.48 -11.46
CA THR A 29 22.70 -7.45 -12.08
C THR A 29 22.63 -7.26 -13.59
N GLN A 30 22.10 -8.26 -14.30
CA GLN A 30 21.93 -8.23 -15.75
C GLN A 30 20.47 -8.54 -16.09
N ARG A 31 19.90 -7.79 -17.04
CA ARG A 31 18.58 -8.04 -17.61
C ARG A 31 18.68 -7.93 -19.13
N GLY A 32 18.52 -9.05 -19.82
CA GLY A 32 18.82 -9.14 -21.25
C GLY A 32 20.27 -8.76 -21.52
N ALA A 33 20.50 -7.88 -22.49
CA ALA A 33 21.84 -7.38 -22.83
C ALA A 33 22.35 -6.27 -21.87
N ALA A 34 21.47 -5.67 -21.06
CA ALA A 34 21.82 -4.53 -20.21
C ALA A 34 22.33 -4.97 -18.83
N ARG A 35 23.39 -4.29 -18.36
CA ARG A 35 24.00 -4.49 -17.04
C ARG A 35 23.71 -3.27 -16.17
N PHE A 36 23.21 -3.51 -14.95
CA PHE A 36 22.81 -2.48 -13.99
C PHE A 36 23.64 -2.64 -12.72
N THR A 37 24.26 -1.56 -12.27
CA THR A 37 25.00 -1.53 -11.00
C THR A 37 24.30 -0.55 -10.09
N ALA A 38 23.95 -1.00 -8.88
CA ALA A 38 23.31 -0.15 -7.88
C ALA A 38 24.18 1.09 -7.62
N TYR A 39 23.56 2.27 -7.56
CA TYR A 39 24.23 3.53 -7.27
C TYR A 39 24.70 3.57 -5.82
N GLY A 40 23.97 2.91 -4.92
CA GLY A 40 24.24 2.80 -3.50
C GLY A 40 24.06 1.39 -2.96
N SER A 41 23.27 1.27 -1.89
CA SER A 41 23.09 0.00 -1.17
C SER A 41 22.08 -0.91 -1.86
N PHE A 42 20.88 -0.42 -2.12
CA PHE A 42 19.88 -1.13 -2.92
C PHE A 42 19.23 -0.13 -3.87
N ASP A 43 18.95 -0.54 -5.10
CA ASP A 43 18.20 0.26 -6.06
C ASP A 43 16.95 -0.48 -6.53
N ALA A 44 15.92 0.28 -6.91
CA ALA A 44 14.73 -0.24 -7.56
C ALA A 44 15.06 -0.69 -8.99
N LEU A 45 14.44 -1.80 -9.41
CA LEU A 45 14.52 -2.31 -10.76
C LEU A 45 13.12 -2.70 -11.25
N LEU A 46 12.73 -2.13 -12.39
CA LEU A 46 11.51 -2.45 -13.12
C LEU A 46 11.89 -3.10 -14.46
N VAL A 47 11.32 -4.25 -14.77
CA VAL A 47 11.63 -5.01 -16.00
C VAL A 47 10.36 -5.43 -16.70
N LYS A 48 10.31 -5.30 -18.02
CA LYS A 48 9.26 -5.85 -18.88
C LYS A 48 9.80 -7.01 -19.71
N TYR A 49 9.03 -8.08 -19.79
CA TYR A 49 9.30 -9.28 -20.57
C TYR A 49 8.19 -9.54 -21.58
N THR A 50 8.53 -10.16 -22.71
CA THR A 50 7.55 -10.76 -23.63
C THR A 50 6.84 -11.93 -22.94
N PRO A 51 5.70 -12.43 -23.49
CA PRO A 51 5.08 -13.67 -23.01
C PRO A 51 6.01 -14.90 -23.08
N GLN A 52 7.06 -14.83 -23.91
CA GLN A 52 8.08 -15.87 -24.07
C GLN A 52 9.24 -15.73 -23.06
N GLY A 53 9.21 -14.71 -22.19
CA GLY A 53 10.23 -14.48 -21.17
C GLY A 53 11.45 -13.68 -21.65
N GLU A 54 11.40 -13.07 -22.84
CA GLU A 54 12.48 -12.23 -23.35
C GLU A 54 12.38 -10.82 -22.77
N VAL A 55 13.48 -10.23 -22.30
CA VAL A 55 13.48 -8.86 -21.77
C VAL A 55 13.24 -7.86 -22.91
N GLN A 56 12.13 -7.12 -22.85
CA GLN A 56 11.86 -6.00 -23.76
C GLN A 56 12.60 -4.74 -23.31
N TRP A 57 12.54 -4.43 -22.02
CA TRP A 57 13.27 -3.31 -21.42
C TRP A 57 13.44 -3.50 -19.91
N ALA A 58 14.45 -2.83 -19.35
CA ALA A 58 14.69 -2.74 -17.91
C ALA A 58 15.04 -1.30 -17.52
N ARG A 59 14.59 -0.88 -16.33
CA ARG A 59 14.79 0.46 -15.77
C ARG A 59 15.25 0.34 -14.32
N GLN A 60 16.40 0.92 -14.04
CA GLN A 60 16.89 1.14 -12.69
C GLN A 60 16.42 2.51 -12.19
N GLY A 61 16.14 2.61 -10.90
CA GLY A 61 15.93 3.88 -10.24
C GLY A 61 16.41 3.85 -8.80
N GLY A 62 17.05 4.93 -8.36
CA GLY A 62 17.68 5.01 -7.04
C GLY A 62 18.71 6.11 -6.96
N GLY A 63 19.42 6.14 -5.83
CA GLY A 63 20.47 7.07 -5.46
C GLY A 63 21.53 6.38 -4.62
N VAL A 64 22.29 7.16 -3.84
CA VAL A 64 23.38 6.58 -3.01
C VAL A 64 22.87 5.81 -1.79
N GLY A 65 21.58 5.93 -1.47
CA GLY A 65 20.90 5.34 -0.33
C GLY A 65 20.35 3.93 -0.58
N ASN A 66 19.27 3.62 0.15
CA ASN A 66 18.47 2.41 -0.03
C ASN A 66 17.17 2.77 -0.74
N ASP A 67 17.00 2.20 -1.93
CA ASP A 67 15.85 2.42 -2.79
C ASP A 67 15.28 1.08 -3.22
N TYR A 68 13.95 1.01 -3.27
CA TYR A 68 13.24 -0.22 -3.58
C TYR A 68 11.93 0.08 -4.27
N ALA A 69 11.49 -0.85 -5.12
CA ALA A 69 10.12 -0.92 -5.59
C ALA A 69 9.36 -1.93 -4.73
N ALA A 70 8.19 -1.52 -4.25
CA ALA A 70 7.38 -2.29 -3.32
C ALA A 70 6.13 -2.89 -3.96
N ASP A 71 5.60 -2.24 -5.00
CA ASP A 71 4.52 -2.78 -5.84
C ASP A 71 4.40 -2.08 -7.19
N LEU A 72 3.70 -2.73 -8.13
CA LEU A 72 3.36 -2.15 -9.42
C LEU A 72 1.93 -2.49 -9.86
N ALA A 73 1.31 -1.58 -10.62
CA ALA A 73 0.04 -1.80 -11.30
C ALA A 73 0.10 -1.26 -12.74
N LEU A 74 -0.71 -1.83 -13.62
CA LEU A 74 -0.78 -1.46 -15.03
C LEU A 74 -2.13 -0.82 -15.36
N ASP A 75 -2.14 0.26 -16.13
CA ASP A 75 -3.39 0.70 -16.78
C ASP A 75 -3.67 -0.12 -18.06
N ALA A 76 -4.86 0.08 -18.62
CA ALA A 76 -5.30 -0.61 -19.85
C ALA A 76 -4.41 -0.33 -21.08
N THR A 77 -3.59 0.72 -21.04
CA THR A 77 -2.63 1.07 -22.11
C THR A 77 -1.23 0.52 -21.87
N GLY A 78 -1.02 -0.19 -20.75
CA GLY A 78 0.27 -0.76 -20.38
C GLY A 78 1.24 0.22 -19.72
N ASN A 79 0.78 1.41 -19.32
CA ASN A 79 1.57 2.30 -18.47
C ASN A 79 1.72 1.67 -17.09
N VAL A 80 2.88 1.86 -16.48
CA VAL A 80 3.22 1.30 -15.18
C VAL A 80 3.07 2.35 -14.10
N PHE A 81 2.33 2.03 -13.05
CA PHE A 81 2.37 2.76 -11.80
C PHE A 81 3.24 1.98 -10.82
N LEU A 82 4.29 2.62 -10.33
CA LEU A 82 5.28 2.01 -9.45
C LEU A 82 5.26 2.75 -8.11
N VAL A 83 5.23 1.99 -7.02
CA VAL A 83 5.34 2.55 -5.67
C VAL A 83 6.51 1.89 -4.96
N GLY A 84 7.10 2.62 -4.02
CA GLY A 84 8.25 2.12 -3.28
C GLY A 84 8.79 3.14 -2.31
N GLY A 85 10.02 2.94 -1.88
CA GLY A 85 10.69 3.87 -0.98
C GLY A 85 12.14 4.13 -1.32
N PHE A 86 12.67 5.21 -0.76
CA PHE A 86 13.99 5.76 -1.05
C PHE A 86 14.53 6.55 0.15
N THR A 87 15.84 6.52 0.43
CA THR A 87 16.40 7.20 1.63
C THR A 87 17.20 8.48 1.32
N THR A 88 17.61 8.67 0.08
CA THR A 88 18.34 9.85 -0.41
C THR A 88 17.81 10.24 -1.77
N ASP A 89 18.09 11.45 -2.26
CA ASP A 89 17.70 11.87 -3.62
C ASP A 89 17.87 10.73 -4.64
N ALA A 90 16.77 10.36 -5.28
CA ALA A 90 16.69 9.18 -6.14
C ALA A 90 16.31 9.59 -7.56
N ARG A 91 17.01 9.01 -8.53
CA ARG A 91 16.79 9.28 -9.96
C ARG A 91 16.11 8.11 -10.63
N PHE A 92 15.05 8.42 -11.37
CA PHE A 92 14.24 7.51 -12.17
C PHE A 92 14.20 8.03 -13.61
N GLY A 93 15.23 7.70 -14.39
CA GLY A 93 15.39 8.22 -15.75
C GLY A 93 15.58 9.74 -15.77
N ALA A 94 14.60 10.48 -16.31
CA ALA A 94 14.62 11.95 -16.35
C ALA A 94 14.03 12.60 -15.08
N ILE A 95 13.38 11.82 -14.20
CA ILE A 95 12.75 12.31 -12.98
C ILE A 95 13.72 12.16 -11.82
N THR A 96 13.87 13.20 -11.02
CA THR A 96 14.60 13.17 -9.75
C THR A 96 13.63 13.48 -8.63
N LEU A 97 13.59 12.60 -7.62
CA LEU A 97 12.81 12.79 -6.41
C LEU A 97 13.75 13.20 -5.28
N ALA A 98 13.50 14.36 -4.69
CA ALA A 98 14.27 14.84 -3.55
C ALA A 98 13.81 14.11 -2.27
N ALA A 99 14.78 13.64 -1.50
CA ALA A 99 14.53 13.14 -0.16
C ALA A 99 14.31 14.32 0.80
N TRP A 100 13.71 14.04 1.96
CA TRP A 100 13.68 15.03 3.02
C TRP A 100 15.11 15.26 3.57
N ALA A 101 15.55 16.51 3.53
CA ALA A 101 16.90 16.93 3.86
C ALA A 101 17.14 17.03 5.38
N GLU A 102 17.37 15.89 6.05
CA GLU A 102 17.88 15.86 7.42
C GLU A 102 19.11 14.92 7.52
N PRO A 103 20.05 15.14 8.45
CA PRO A 103 21.40 14.57 8.42
C PRO A 103 21.47 13.08 8.82
N ARG A 104 20.34 12.35 8.86
CA ARG A 104 20.31 10.92 9.19
C ARG A 104 19.96 10.11 7.95
N ALA A 105 20.91 9.28 7.50
CA ALA A 105 20.87 8.46 6.30
C ALA A 105 19.84 7.30 6.28
N GLU A 106 18.87 7.29 7.20
CA GLU A 106 17.97 6.16 7.43
C GLU A 106 16.48 6.52 7.37
N ASN A 107 16.13 7.77 7.05
CA ASN A 107 14.74 8.12 6.82
C ASN A 107 14.31 7.58 5.47
N TYR A 108 13.41 6.59 5.49
CA TYR A 108 12.74 6.17 4.27
C TYR A 108 11.79 7.29 3.84
N ASN A 109 11.64 7.50 2.54
CA ASN A 109 10.60 8.30 1.92
C ASN A 109 9.82 7.37 1.03
N LEU A 110 8.56 7.67 0.72
CA LEU A 110 7.79 6.90 -0.25
C LEU A 110 7.76 7.63 -1.59
N TYR A 111 7.58 6.89 -2.68
CA TYR A 111 7.34 7.50 -3.97
C TYR A 111 6.17 6.85 -4.70
N VAL A 112 5.62 7.61 -5.63
CA VAL A 112 4.70 7.14 -6.67
C VAL A 112 5.24 7.61 -8.00
N LEU A 113 5.38 6.70 -8.94
CA LEU A 113 5.91 6.96 -10.29
C LEU A 113 4.95 6.41 -11.33
N LYS A 114 4.86 7.09 -12.47
CA LYS A 114 4.24 6.58 -13.68
C LYS A 114 5.27 6.47 -14.80
N TYR A 115 5.29 5.34 -15.48
CA TYR A 115 6.03 5.10 -16.71
C TYR A 115 5.07 4.80 -17.86
N ASP A 116 5.44 5.17 -19.08
CA ASP A 116 4.76 4.66 -20.27
C ASP A 116 5.04 3.16 -20.51
N ALA A 117 4.34 2.56 -21.47
CA ALA A 117 4.52 1.15 -21.84
C ALA A 117 5.92 0.81 -22.39
N GLN A 118 6.70 1.82 -22.80
CA GLN A 118 8.08 1.73 -23.27
C GLN A 118 9.09 1.96 -22.14
N GLY A 119 8.62 2.15 -20.89
CA GLY A 119 9.46 2.36 -19.71
C GLY A 119 10.05 3.77 -19.64
N THR A 120 9.49 4.76 -20.32
CA THR A 120 9.86 6.18 -20.14
C THR A 120 9.09 6.75 -18.95
N PRO A 121 9.76 7.37 -17.97
CA PRO A 121 9.07 8.00 -16.84
C PRO A 121 8.25 9.20 -17.32
N LEU A 122 6.97 9.25 -16.93
CA LEU A 122 6.02 10.32 -17.29
C LEU A 122 5.89 11.35 -16.18
N TRP A 123 5.73 10.89 -14.93
CA TRP A 123 5.72 11.75 -13.74
C TRP A 123 6.12 10.95 -12.50
N GLY A 124 6.51 11.66 -11.44
CA GLY A 124 6.89 11.07 -10.17
C GLY A 124 6.70 12.06 -9.03
N GLN A 125 6.32 11.54 -7.86
CA GLN A 125 6.13 12.33 -6.65
C GLN A 125 6.70 11.61 -5.45
N ALA A 126 7.42 12.36 -4.62
CA ALA A 126 7.84 11.92 -3.30
C ALA A 126 6.72 12.19 -2.28
N LEU A 127 6.49 11.23 -1.41
CA LEU A 127 5.63 11.32 -0.23
C LEU A 127 6.57 11.29 0.96
N VAL A 128 6.75 12.44 1.59
CA VAL A 128 7.79 12.70 2.59
C VAL A 128 7.18 13.14 3.91
N SER A 129 7.98 13.11 4.95
CA SER A 129 7.63 13.60 6.28
C SER A 129 8.74 14.46 6.81
N HIS A 130 8.35 15.40 7.67
CA HIS A 130 9.25 16.39 8.24
C HIS A 130 9.57 16.11 9.71
N GLN A 131 9.48 14.84 10.14
CA GLN A 131 9.72 14.41 11.52
C GLN A 131 10.83 13.35 11.60
N LEU A 132 11.46 13.23 12.77
CA LEU A 132 12.57 12.31 13.02
C LEU A 132 12.10 10.86 13.25
N HIS A 133 12.95 9.89 12.90
CA HIS A 133 12.78 8.44 13.17
C HIS A 133 11.52 7.83 12.57
N THR A 134 11.44 7.87 11.25
CA THR A 134 10.22 7.51 10.54
C THR A 134 10.38 6.25 9.70
N TYR A 135 9.43 5.33 9.86
CA TYR A 135 9.34 4.10 9.07
C TYR A 135 8.17 4.24 8.11
N TYR A 136 8.42 4.02 6.83
CA TYR A 136 7.38 3.98 5.80
C TYR A 136 7.47 2.71 5.01
N PHE A 137 6.30 2.25 4.60
CA PHE A 137 6.17 1.12 3.71
C PHE A 137 5.10 1.48 2.69
N ALA A 138 5.48 1.72 1.44
CA ALA A 138 4.55 1.59 0.34
C ALA A 138 4.31 0.09 0.17
N ASN A 139 3.06 -0.35 0.15
CA ASN A 139 2.76 -1.78 0.22
C ASN A 139 2.07 -2.26 -1.05
N ALA A 140 1.14 -1.47 -1.58
CA ALA A 140 0.35 -1.88 -2.73
C ALA A 140 -0.02 -0.68 -3.62
N ALA A 141 -0.12 -0.95 -4.91
CA ALA A 141 -0.61 -0.04 -5.93
C ALA A 141 -1.79 -0.66 -6.68
N GLY A 142 -2.72 0.17 -7.13
CA GLY A 142 -3.82 -0.26 -7.98
C GLY A 142 -4.25 0.82 -8.94
N VAL A 143 -4.96 0.44 -10.01
CA VAL A 143 -5.39 1.36 -11.07
C VAL A 143 -6.84 1.07 -11.43
N ASP A 144 -7.64 2.12 -11.61
CA ASP A 144 -9.02 1.98 -12.11
C ASP A 144 -9.10 2.06 -13.65
N ALA A 145 -10.28 1.83 -14.23
CA ALA A 145 -10.45 1.83 -15.68
C ALA A 145 -10.22 3.21 -16.34
N SER A 146 -10.21 4.28 -15.54
CA SER A 146 -9.88 5.64 -16.01
C SER A 146 -8.38 5.93 -15.95
N GLY A 147 -7.56 4.99 -15.46
CA GLY A 147 -6.13 5.15 -15.30
C GLY A 147 -5.73 5.96 -14.06
N ASN A 148 -6.65 6.15 -13.10
CA ASN A 148 -6.29 6.75 -11.82
C ASN A 148 -5.52 5.74 -10.98
N ALA A 149 -4.47 6.19 -10.31
CA ALA A 149 -3.65 5.37 -9.44
C ALA A 149 -4.13 5.46 -7.99
N TYR A 150 -4.03 4.34 -7.28
CA TYR A 150 -4.32 4.21 -5.87
C TYR A 150 -3.12 3.64 -5.16
N VAL A 151 -2.74 4.24 -4.04
CA VAL A 151 -1.54 3.88 -3.30
C VAL A 151 -1.91 3.62 -1.86
N LEU A 152 -1.53 2.43 -1.38
CA LEU A 152 -1.71 1.99 0.00
C LEU A 152 -0.34 1.86 0.66
N GLY A 153 -0.20 2.46 1.84
CA GLY A 153 1.03 2.35 2.61
C GLY A 153 0.84 2.65 4.09
N GLY A 154 1.90 2.42 4.85
CA GLY A 154 2.01 2.77 6.27
C GLY A 154 2.91 3.98 6.49
N PHE A 155 2.63 4.78 7.51
CA PHE A 155 3.46 5.92 7.90
C PHE A 155 3.47 6.17 9.42
N LEU A 156 4.54 6.81 9.89
CA LEU A 156 4.83 7.12 11.29
C LEU A 156 5.77 8.34 11.38
N PRO A 157 5.54 9.33 12.27
CA PRO A 157 4.25 9.79 12.79
C PRO A 157 3.50 10.70 11.82
N SER A 158 4.15 11.13 10.75
CA SER A 158 3.58 12.09 9.80
C SER A 158 3.91 11.70 8.39
N LEU A 159 3.10 12.18 7.47
CA LEU A 159 3.26 12.00 6.04
C LEU A 159 2.61 13.19 5.34
N THR A 160 3.28 13.77 4.38
CA THR A 160 2.67 14.76 3.48
C THR A 160 2.40 14.07 2.15
N ILE A 161 1.14 14.08 1.73
CA ILE A 161 0.73 13.59 0.41
C ILE A 161 0.20 14.80 -0.37
N GLY A 162 0.91 15.19 -1.43
CA GLY A 162 0.62 16.42 -2.16
C GLY A 162 0.67 17.64 -1.23
N ALA A 163 -0.45 18.37 -1.13
CA ALA A 163 -0.60 19.52 -0.23
C ALA A 163 -1.26 19.18 1.12
N ILE A 164 -1.57 17.91 1.39
CA ILE A 164 -2.26 17.48 2.60
C ILE A 164 -1.22 16.96 3.61
N PRO A 165 -0.99 17.68 4.72
CA PRO A 165 -0.18 17.17 5.82
C PRO A 165 -1.01 16.24 6.69
N PHE A 166 -0.48 15.05 6.95
CA PHE A 166 -0.97 14.14 7.97
C PHE A 166 0.00 14.12 9.14
N SER A 167 -0.51 14.40 10.34
CA SER A 167 0.27 14.38 11.57
C SER A 167 -0.48 13.66 12.67
N LEU A 168 0.26 12.87 13.44
CA LEU A 168 -0.27 12.10 14.56
C LEU A 168 0.29 12.67 15.87
N PRO A 169 -0.50 12.63 16.96
CA PRO A 169 -0.08 13.14 18.26
C PRO A 169 1.02 12.30 18.94
N SER A 170 1.29 11.07 18.48
CA SER A 170 2.31 10.17 19.04
C SER A 170 3.15 9.49 17.96
N ALA A 171 4.46 9.37 18.21
CA ALA A 171 5.44 8.65 17.39
C ALA A 171 5.30 7.11 17.40
N SER A 172 4.37 6.58 18.19
CA SER A 172 4.27 5.14 18.47
C SER A 172 3.05 4.43 17.84
N SER A 173 2.22 5.13 17.07
CA SER A 173 1.05 4.54 16.41
C SER A 173 1.25 4.54 14.89
N GLY A 174 1.43 3.37 14.28
CA GLY A 174 1.40 3.28 12.83
C GLY A 174 0.00 3.55 12.29
N HIS A 175 -0.11 4.20 11.13
CA HIS A 175 -1.38 4.39 10.42
C HIS A 175 -1.22 3.94 8.98
N VAL A 176 -2.33 3.55 8.36
CA VAL A 176 -2.38 3.31 6.93
C VAL A 176 -2.95 4.53 6.23
N PHE A 177 -2.45 4.80 5.02
CA PHE A 177 -3.05 5.78 4.12
C PHE A 177 -3.52 5.09 2.85
N LEU A 178 -4.58 5.64 2.26
CA LEU A 178 -5.00 5.37 0.90
C LEU A 178 -5.04 6.70 0.16
N ALA A 179 -4.28 6.82 -0.93
CA ALA A 179 -4.25 8.02 -1.76
C ALA A 179 -4.67 7.72 -3.20
N LYS A 180 -5.37 8.65 -3.84
CA LYS A 180 -5.75 8.60 -5.25
C LYS A 180 -5.05 9.70 -6.04
N TYR A 181 -4.50 9.35 -7.19
CA TYR A 181 -3.91 10.26 -8.17
C TYR A 181 -4.61 10.10 -9.52
N ASP A 182 -4.78 11.20 -10.24
CA ASP A 182 -5.24 11.14 -11.63
C ASP A 182 -4.12 10.62 -12.57
N PRO A 183 -4.42 10.30 -13.84
CA PRO A 183 -3.43 9.79 -14.78
C PRO A 183 -2.25 10.75 -15.03
N GLN A 184 -2.43 12.05 -14.76
CA GLN A 184 -1.44 13.12 -14.91
C GLN A 184 -0.58 13.32 -13.65
N GLY A 185 -0.87 12.61 -12.56
CA GLY A 185 -0.14 12.67 -11.30
C GLY A 185 -0.66 13.73 -10.32
N THR A 186 -1.82 14.34 -10.58
CA THR A 186 -2.45 15.23 -9.60
C THR A 186 -3.13 14.39 -8.52
N MET A 187 -2.77 14.63 -7.26
CA MET A 187 -3.46 14.01 -6.13
C MET A 187 -4.91 14.50 -6.06
N GLN A 188 -5.86 13.56 -6.05
CA GLN A 188 -7.29 13.84 -6.00
C GLN A 188 -7.81 13.85 -4.55
N TRP A 189 -7.42 12.84 -3.77
CA TRP A 189 -7.73 12.74 -2.34
C TRP A 189 -6.77 11.79 -1.64
N ALA A 190 -6.68 11.91 -0.32
CA ALA A 190 -5.97 10.96 0.54
C ALA A 190 -6.75 10.76 1.85
N GLN A 191 -6.74 9.54 2.36
CA GLN A 191 -7.46 9.10 3.55
C GLN A 191 -6.54 8.36 4.49
N MET A 192 -6.73 8.56 5.78
CA MET A 192 -5.98 7.85 6.82
C MET A 192 -6.90 6.91 7.57
N SER A 193 -6.34 5.81 8.07
CA SER A 193 -7.01 4.90 8.97
C SER A 193 -5.99 4.30 9.95
N GLY A 194 -6.34 4.22 11.23
CA GLY A 194 -5.41 3.79 12.27
C GLY A 194 -5.97 3.95 13.69
N SER A 195 -5.17 3.73 14.73
CA SER A 195 -5.63 3.78 16.13
C SER A 195 -5.94 5.18 16.61
N ALA A 196 -6.88 5.28 17.55
CA ALA A 196 -6.91 6.38 18.50
C ALA A 196 -5.95 6.07 19.68
N PRO A 197 -5.25 7.06 20.27
CA PRO A 197 -4.46 6.90 21.50
C PRO A 197 -5.28 6.27 22.66
N PRO A 198 -4.66 5.62 23.68
CA PRO A 198 -3.24 5.67 24.07
C PRO A 198 -2.39 4.46 23.66
N ASN A 199 -2.91 3.58 22.82
CA ASN A 199 -2.28 2.29 22.51
C ASN A 199 -1.33 2.35 21.29
N THR A 200 -0.10 1.94 21.55
CA THR A 200 0.97 1.67 20.59
C THR A 200 0.53 0.63 19.56
N ILE A 201 0.21 1.02 18.32
CA ILE A 201 0.12 0.03 17.23
C ILE A 201 1.50 -0.13 16.59
N LEU A 202 2.04 -1.34 16.67
CA LEU A 202 2.90 -1.88 15.63
C LEU A 202 1.99 -2.30 14.48
N VAL A 203 1.66 -1.38 13.56
CA VAL A 203 0.94 -1.79 12.34
C VAL A 203 1.99 -2.36 11.39
N SER A 204 1.90 -3.64 11.09
CA SER A 204 2.32 -4.12 9.78
C SER A 204 1.24 -3.63 8.81
N GLY A 205 1.52 -2.52 8.10
CA GLY A 205 0.55 -1.75 7.31
C GLY A 205 -0.32 -2.54 6.34
N GLY A 206 -1.29 -1.86 5.72
CA GLY A 206 -2.23 -2.47 4.75
C GLY A 206 -1.47 -3.31 3.73
N GLN A 207 -1.78 -4.60 3.69
CA GLN A 207 -0.97 -5.62 3.05
C GLN A 207 -1.20 -5.66 1.54
N ASP A 208 -2.43 -5.39 1.13
CA ASP A 208 -2.85 -5.52 -0.26
C ASP A 208 -4.04 -4.62 -0.58
N LEU A 209 -4.17 -4.26 -1.84
CA LEU A 209 -5.15 -3.34 -2.38
C LEU A 209 -5.73 -3.90 -3.68
N ALA A 210 -7.05 -4.08 -3.72
CA ALA A 210 -7.78 -4.33 -4.95
C ALA A 210 -8.57 -3.08 -5.36
N VAL A 211 -8.48 -2.70 -6.63
CA VAL A 211 -9.18 -1.55 -7.22
C VAL A 211 -10.13 -2.05 -8.30
N ALA A 212 -11.41 -1.74 -8.17
CA ALA A 212 -12.41 -2.04 -9.18
C ALA A 212 -12.35 -1.00 -10.33
N ALA A 213 -12.93 -1.36 -11.48
CA ALA A 213 -12.96 -0.49 -12.65
C ALA A 213 -13.58 0.90 -12.40
N ASP A 214 -14.54 0.98 -11.48
CA ASP A 214 -15.21 2.22 -11.08
C ASP A 214 -14.43 3.05 -10.04
N GLY A 215 -13.26 2.57 -9.59
CA GLY A 215 -12.45 3.20 -8.55
C GLY A 215 -12.81 2.80 -7.13
N THR A 216 -13.78 1.91 -6.93
CA THR A 216 -14.06 1.35 -5.60
C THR A 216 -12.88 0.50 -5.16
N THR A 217 -12.37 0.74 -3.95
CA THR A 217 -11.20 0.02 -3.46
C THR A 217 -11.54 -0.90 -2.30
N THR A 218 -10.83 -2.02 -2.19
CA THR A 218 -10.85 -2.90 -1.03
C THR A 218 -9.42 -3.10 -0.57
N LEU A 219 -9.16 -2.82 0.70
CA LEU A 219 -7.84 -3.00 1.31
C LEU A 219 -7.91 -4.01 2.45
N THR A 220 -6.80 -4.72 2.63
CA THR A 220 -6.64 -5.69 3.70
C THR A 220 -5.43 -5.32 4.55
N GLY A 221 -5.40 -5.79 5.79
CA GLY A 221 -4.24 -5.59 6.62
C GLY A 221 -4.40 -6.18 8.00
N MET A 222 -3.40 -5.94 8.84
CA MET A 222 -3.42 -6.33 10.24
C MET A 222 -3.48 -5.12 11.15
N TYR A 223 -4.11 -5.31 12.30
CA TYR A 223 -4.17 -4.31 13.35
C TYR A 223 -4.03 -4.97 14.72
N THR A 224 -3.59 -4.18 15.70
CA THR A 224 -3.51 -4.60 17.09
C THR A 224 -4.41 -3.68 17.92
N GLN A 225 -5.19 -4.28 18.82
CA GLN A 225 -6.20 -3.66 19.67
C GLN A 225 -7.36 -3.00 18.91
N GLN A 226 -7.10 -1.93 18.17
CA GLN A 226 -8.12 -1.12 17.50
C GLN A 226 -7.63 -0.55 16.16
N MET A 227 -8.54 -0.47 15.19
CA MET A 227 -8.36 0.15 13.88
C MET A 227 -9.59 1.01 13.57
N ASN A 228 -9.36 2.29 13.23
CA ASN A 228 -10.44 3.21 12.90
C ASN A 228 -10.42 3.58 11.41
N PHE A 229 -11.58 3.53 10.80
CA PHE A 229 -11.88 3.92 9.43
C PHE A 229 -12.91 5.05 9.49
N GLY A 230 -12.49 6.30 9.66
CA GLY A 230 -13.42 7.40 9.96
C GLY A 230 -14.23 7.13 11.23
N ALA A 231 -15.57 7.17 11.15
CA ALA A 231 -16.47 6.86 12.26
C ALA A 231 -16.59 5.35 12.58
N LEU A 232 -16.00 4.50 11.75
CA LEU A 232 -16.06 3.06 11.91
C LEU A 232 -14.87 2.54 12.73
N HIS A 233 -15.17 1.98 13.90
CA HIS A 233 -14.19 1.40 14.81
C HIS A 233 -14.22 -0.14 14.79
N LEU A 234 -13.07 -0.76 14.51
CA LEU A 234 -12.83 -2.20 14.70
C LEU A 234 -11.91 -2.37 15.91
N GLY A 235 -12.21 -3.28 16.82
CA GLY A 235 -11.31 -3.52 17.95
C GLY A 235 -11.81 -4.52 18.97
N THR A 236 -10.87 -5.10 19.71
CA THR A 236 -11.15 -5.90 20.91
C THR A 236 -9.98 -5.67 21.88
N PRO A 237 -10.24 -5.26 23.14
CA PRO A 237 -9.17 -5.03 24.11
C PRO A 237 -8.26 -6.25 24.25
N GLY A 238 -6.93 -6.03 24.21
CA GLY A 238 -5.93 -7.10 24.33
C GLY A 238 -5.73 -7.98 23.09
N ALA A 239 -6.50 -7.79 22.02
CA ALA A 239 -6.29 -8.53 20.78
C ALA A 239 -5.05 -8.02 20.03
N ILE A 240 -4.22 -8.94 19.52
CA ILE A 240 -3.04 -8.65 18.71
C ILE A 240 -3.18 -9.30 17.33
N ASN A 241 -2.55 -8.72 16.30
CA ASN A 241 -2.46 -9.29 14.94
C ASN A 241 -3.82 -9.72 14.35
N GLN A 242 -4.84 -8.87 14.49
CA GLN A 242 -6.16 -9.10 13.91
C GLN A 242 -6.19 -8.68 12.45
N LEU A 243 -6.90 -9.43 11.61
CA LEU A 243 -7.11 -9.08 10.20
C LEU A 243 -8.29 -8.12 10.06
N TYR A 244 -8.14 -7.10 9.21
CA TYR A 244 -9.25 -6.31 8.70
C TYR A 244 -9.38 -6.43 7.18
N VAL A 245 -10.60 -6.20 6.71
CA VAL A 245 -10.91 -5.86 5.33
C VAL A 245 -11.76 -4.60 5.36
N ALA A 246 -11.41 -3.59 4.55
CA ALA A 246 -12.19 -2.36 4.44
C ALA A 246 -12.41 -2.00 2.98
N ARG A 247 -13.60 -1.50 2.67
CA ARG A 247 -13.99 -1.04 1.34
C ARG A 247 -14.22 0.47 1.36
N TYR A 248 -13.71 1.16 0.35
CA TYR A 248 -13.88 2.59 0.16
C TYR A 248 -14.55 2.88 -1.18
N SER A 249 -15.37 3.93 -1.19
CA SER A 249 -15.95 4.50 -2.40
C SER A 249 -14.87 5.13 -3.30
N PRO A 250 -15.17 5.37 -4.59
CA PRO A 250 -14.25 6.09 -5.49
C PRO A 250 -13.88 7.51 -5.03
N GLN A 251 -14.68 8.10 -4.12
CA GLN A 251 -14.46 9.41 -3.51
C GLN A 251 -13.64 9.35 -2.22
N GLY A 252 -13.20 8.16 -1.79
CA GLY A 252 -12.38 7.97 -0.59
C GLY A 252 -13.17 7.86 0.72
N SER A 253 -14.50 7.87 0.70
CA SER A 253 -15.28 7.57 1.91
C SER A 253 -15.31 6.08 2.19
N VAL A 254 -15.10 5.66 3.45
CA VAL A 254 -15.30 4.26 3.86
C VAL A 254 -16.76 3.85 3.65
N VAL A 255 -16.97 2.69 3.03
CA VAL A 255 -18.30 2.10 2.80
C VAL A 255 -18.61 1.08 3.91
N TRP A 256 -17.66 0.19 4.17
CA TRP A 256 -17.74 -0.76 5.27
C TRP A 256 -16.34 -1.24 5.65
N ALA A 257 -16.21 -1.74 6.88
CA ALA A 257 -15.03 -2.47 7.33
C ALA A 257 -15.45 -3.63 8.22
N GLY A 258 -14.69 -4.71 8.15
CA GLY A 258 -14.91 -5.92 8.93
C GLY A 258 -13.60 -6.52 9.38
N GLY A 259 -13.66 -7.35 10.42
CA GLY A 259 -12.52 -8.04 10.99
C GLY A 259 -12.94 -9.28 11.76
N ARG A 260 -11.95 -10.06 12.19
CA ARG A 260 -12.19 -11.26 13.00
C ARG A 260 -12.63 -10.84 14.42
N ARG A 261 -13.74 -11.40 14.92
CA ARG A 261 -14.01 -11.39 16.38
C ARG A 261 -13.21 -12.52 17.03
N GLN A 262 -12.49 -12.22 18.12
CA GLN A 262 -11.70 -13.21 18.86
C GLN A 262 -12.64 -14.23 19.54
N CYS A 263 -12.36 -15.52 19.41
CA CYS A 263 -13.13 -16.57 20.07
C CYS A 263 -12.71 -16.66 21.55
N LEU A 264 -13.65 -16.62 22.48
CA LEU A 264 -13.37 -16.89 23.89
C LEU A 264 -13.05 -18.38 24.07
N PRO A 265 -12.04 -18.76 24.89
CA PRO A 265 -11.52 -20.13 24.97
C PRO A 265 -12.48 -21.17 25.58
N HIS A 266 -13.73 -20.81 25.92
CA HIS A 266 -14.69 -21.71 26.55
C HIS A 266 -16.02 -21.90 25.82
N VAL A 267 -16.16 -21.43 24.57
CA VAL A 267 -17.35 -21.76 23.76
C VAL A 267 -16.89 -22.14 22.35
N PHE A 268 -16.80 -23.45 22.09
CA PHE A 268 -16.50 -24.05 20.77
C PHE A 268 -17.65 -23.88 19.75
N ARG A 269 -18.42 -22.79 19.83
CA ARG A 269 -19.48 -22.52 18.86
C ARG A 269 -19.38 -21.06 18.41
N GLU A 270 -19.07 -20.94 17.12
CA GLU A 270 -19.20 -19.75 16.26
C GLU A 270 -18.01 -18.76 16.25
N CYS A 271 -17.08 -18.99 15.31
CA CYS A 271 -16.29 -17.90 14.73
C CYS A 271 -17.24 -17.01 13.91
N GLN A 272 -17.58 -15.81 14.41
CA GLN A 272 -18.40 -14.87 13.66
C GLN A 272 -17.55 -13.75 13.04
N TRP A 273 -17.75 -13.51 11.74
CA TRP A 273 -17.26 -12.31 11.06
C TRP A 273 -18.25 -11.16 11.28
N GLY A 274 -17.74 -9.99 11.67
CA GLY A 274 -18.54 -8.78 11.79
C GLY A 274 -18.22 -7.81 10.66
N VAL A 275 -19.25 -7.20 10.07
CA VAL A 275 -19.14 -6.08 9.14
C VAL A 275 -19.90 -4.91 9.72
N ARG A 276 -19.31 -3.72 9.72
CA ARG A 276 -19.96 -2.46 10.09
C ARG A 276 -20.01 -1.55 8.84
N ARG A 277 -21.06 -0.74 8.67
CA ARG A 277 -21.30 0.04 7.44
C ARG A 277 -21.29 1.54 7.73
N GLY A 278 -20.98 2.36 6.73
CA GLY A 278 -20.89 3.81 6.90
C GLY A 278 -22.22 4.54 7.16
N ASP A 279 -23.37 3.88 6.97
CA ASP A 279 -24.71 4.44 7.09
C ASP A 279 -25.40 4.17 8.44
N ASP A 280 -24.77 3.42 9.36
CA ASP A 280 -25.40 2.92 10.60
C ASP A 280 -25.31 3.88 11.81
N GLY A 281 -24.78 5.09 11.64
CA GLY A 281 -24.84 6.15 12.66
C GLY A 281 -24.15 5.81 13.99
N GLY A 282 -23.26 4.80 14.02
CA GLY A 282 -22.43 4.48 15.18
C GLY A 282 -23.18 3.89 16.39
N ARG A 283 -24.37 3.30 16.22
CA ARG A 283 -25.05 2.63 17.33
C ARG A 283 -24.52 1.21 17.54
N ASP A 284 -23.97 0.97 18.71
CA ASP A 284 -23.67 -0.36 19.24
C ASP A 284 -24.97 -1.11 19.49
N ASP A 285 -25.34 -2.03 18.59
CA ASP A 285 -26.32 -3.08 18.92
C ASP A 285 -25.63 -4.16 19.76
N LEU A 286 -25.25 -3.78 20.98
CA LEU A 286 -25.23 -4.68 22.11
C LEU A 286 -26.68 -4.86 22.53
N HIS A 287 -27.36 -5.92 22.07
CA HIS A 287 -28.31 -6.73 22.84
C HIS A 287 -28.78 -7.90 21.99
N ASN A 288 -28.63 -9.11 22.53
CA ASN A 288 -29.23 -10.35 22.06
C ASN A 288 -30.75 -10.14 21.82
N ARG A 289 -31.21 -10.21 20.56
CA ARG A 289 -32.53 -10.73 20.14
C ARG A 289 -32.71 -10.68 18.60
N GLU A 290 -32.68 -11.85 17.99
CA GLU A 290 -33.56 -12.31 16.89
C GLU A 290 -34.20 -11.28 15.92
N LEU A 291 -33.42 -10.48 15.21
CA LEU A 291 -33.91 -9.75 14.03
C LEU A 291 -32.93 -9.86 12.86
N TRP A 292 -32.91 -11.02 12.21
CA TRP A 292 -32.26 -11.21 10.91
C TRP A 292 -33.32 -11.35 9.81
N GLY A 293 -33.61 -10.25 9.10
CA GLY A 293 -34.12 -10.30 7.72
C GLY A 293 -33.01 -10.72 6.74
N PRO A 294 -33.35 -11.10 5.49
CA PRO A 294 -32.52 -11.97 4.67
C PRO A 294 -31.34 -11.23 4.02
N SER A 295 -30.24 -11.12 4.76
CA SER A 295 -28.93 -10.86 4.17
C SER A 295 -27.84 -11.49 5.05
N ARG A 296 -27.86 -12.82 5.12
CA ARG A 296 -26.73 -13.62 5.62
C ARG A 296 -25.87 -14.03 4.43
N LEU A 297 -24.69 -13.45 4.30
CA LEU A 297 -23.62 -14.06 3.51
C LEU A 297 -23.00 -15.16 4.39
N TRP A 298 -23.48 -16.39 4.22
CA TRP A 298 -22.78 -17.55 4.73
C TRP A 298 -21.59 -17.80 3.81
N ALA A 299 -20.36 -17.76 4.35
CA ALA A 299 -19.25 -18.47 3.72
C ALA A 299 -19.46 -19.97 4.00
N LEU A 300 -20.25 -20.62 3.14
CA LEU A 300 -20.26 -22.08 3.03
C LEU A 300 -18.96 -22.49 2.34
N CYS A 301 -18.01 -23.04 3.10
CA CYS A 301 -17.02 -23.94 2.50
C CYS A 301 -17.76 -25.24 2.16
N ALA A 302 -17.77 -25.58 0.88
CA ALA A 302 -18.36 -26.81 0.37
C ALA A 302 -17.65 -28.05 0.94
N GLY A 303 -18.48 -29.05 1.26
CA GLY A 303 -18.15 -30.45 1.51
C GLY A 303 -19.45 -31.23 1.44
#